data_AF-A0A2N3IVB7-F1
#
_entry.id   AF-A0A2N3IVB7-F1
#
_cell.length_a   1.000
_cell.length_b   1.000
_cell.length_c   1.000
_cell.angle_alpha   90.00
_cell.angle_beta   90.00
_cell.angle_gamma   90.00
#
_symmetry.space_group_name_H-M   'P 1'
#
loop_
_entity.id
_entity.type
_entity.pdbx_description
1 polymer ?
#
loop_
_entity_poly.entity_id
_entity_poly.type
_entity_poly.pdbx_seq_one_letter_code
_entity_poly.pdbx_strand_id
1 'polypeptide(L)'
;MQVFLDQLMDRLHRRYTHIFSNYYPAHGSTGFTERNLTNNFVSAMESLYPGTSFSWFEAPICTTDNKHLDAVVFTETEVFFIEAKRFTAPQSKTHSIRNDLERMQSAESQKLIELGLLKPIKRQRYAVVLADVWTETKGKRQIFETWPACLEDESFFYAKTIEFAELPIEGEWKKNYKILVAIKALP
;
A
#
# COMPACT_ATOMS: atom_id res chain seq x y z
N MET A 1 9.22 14.19 -5.75
CA MET A 1 8.67 12.92 -5.22
C MET A 1 8.53 12.94 -3.69
N GLN A 2 9.59 13.13 -2.90
CA GLN A 2 9.53 13.13 -1.42
C GLN A 2 8.37 13.99 -0.84
N VAL A 3 8.31 15.27 -1.21
CA VAL A 3 7.27 16.20 -0.75
C VAL A 3 5.86 15.71 -1.07
N PHE A 4 5.67 15.14 -2.27
CA PHE A 4 4.39 14.57 -2.67
C PHE A 4 4.02 13.36 -1.80
N LEU A 5 4.97 12.46 -1.55
CA LEU A 5 4.73 11.28 -0.71
C LEU A 5 4.40 11.65 0.73
N ASP A 6 5.06 12.65 1.29
CA ASP A 6 4.72 13.15 2.62
C ASP A 6 3.30 13.74 2.68
N GLN A 7 2.90 14.51 1.67
CA GLN A 7 1.52 15.00 1.55
C GLN A 7 0.51 13.85 1.40
N LEU A 8 0.86 12.81 0.66
CA LEU A 8 0.02 11.61 0.52
C LEU A 8 -0.16 10.89 1.85
N MET A 9 0.92 10.72 2.63
CA MET A 9 0.85 10.09 3.94
C MET A 9 0.01 10.91 4.91
N ASP A 10 0.10 12.24 4.88
CA ASP A 10 -0.76 13.12 5.67
C ASP A 10 -2.24 12.99 5.29
N ARG A 11 -2.55 12.91 3.98
CA ARG A 11 -3.92 12.69 3.50
C ARG A 11 -4.46 11.33 3.94
N LEU A 12 -3.64 10.28 3.80
CA LEU A 12 -3.98 8.94 4.21
C LEU A 12 -4.25 8.86 5.71
N HIS A 13 -3.36 9.44 6.53
CA HIS A 13 -3.51 9.50 7.97
C HIS A 13 -4.81 10.21 8.36
N ARG A 14 -5.07 11.42 7.84
CA ARG A 14 -6.31 12.17 8.11
C ARG A 14 -7.56 11.37 7.74
N ARG A 15 -7.53 10.63 6.63
CA ARG A 15 -8.64 9.78 6.18
C ARG A 15 -8.90 8.65 7.17
N TYR A 16 -7.86 7.92 7.59
CA TYR A 16 -8.01 6.87 8.60
C TYR A 16 -8.43 7.40 9.97
N THR A 17 -7.87 8.53 10.41
CA THR A 17 -8.31 9.23 11.62
C THR A 17 -9.79 9.55 11.55
N HIS A 18 -10.26 10.12 10.43
CA HIS A 18 -11.68 10.41 10.25
C HIS A 18 -12.54 9.14 10.30
N ILE A 19 -12.14 8.06 9.62
CA ILE A 19 -12.86 6.78 9.66
C ILE A 19 -12.92 6.28 11.10
N PHE A 20 -11.80 6.14 11.78
CA PHE A 20 -11.73 5.55 13.12
C PHE A 20 -12.39 6.39 14.21
N SER A 21 -12.44 7.70 14.05
CA SER A 21 -13.20 8.58 14.95
C SER A 21 -14.71 8.46 14.79
N ASN A 22 -15.21 7.92 13.67
CA ASN A 22 -16.65 7.86 13.37
C ASN A 22 -17.18 6.44 13.18
N TYR A 23 -16.31 5.45 12.98
CA TYR A 23 -16.67 4.07 12.70
C TYR A 23 -15.55 3.15 13.19
N TYR A 24 -15.89 2.14 13.99
CA TYR A 24 -14.96 1.09 14.39
C TYR A 24 -15.21 -0.18 13.56
N PRO A 25 -14.36 -0.50 12.55
CA PRO A 25 -14.67 -1.57 11.61
C PRO A 25 -14.39 -2.99 12.11
N ALA A 26 -13.66 -3.16 13.22
CA ALA A 26 -13.11 -4.46 13.62
C ALA A 26 -13.98 -5.15 14.69
N HIS A 27 -15.14 -5.65 14.26
CA HIS A 27 -16.01 -6.47 15.11
C HIS A 27 -15.60 -7.95 15.07
N GLY A 28 -15.67 -8.64 16.20
CA GLY A 28 -15.44 -10.10 16.25
C GLY A 28 -14.07 -10.57 15.75
N SER A 29 -13.01 -9.77 15.95
CA SER A 29 -11.63 -10.10 15.52
C SER A 29 -11.46 -10.29 14.01
N THR A 30 -12.37 -9.78 13.19
CA THR A 30 -12.26 -9.82 11.71
C THR A 30 -11.12 -8.94 11.17
N GLY A 31 -10.75 -7.91 11.95
CA GLY A 31 -9.72 -6.92 11.61
C GLY A 31 -10.08 -6.12 10.35
N PHE A 32 -9.12 -5.37 9.81
CA PHE A 32 -9.34 -4.55 8.62
C PHE A 32 -8.92 -5.33 7.36
N THR A 33 -9.74 -5.31 6.32
CA THR A 33 -9.43 -6.03 5.08
C THR A 33 -8.31 -5.34 4.29
N GLU A 34 -7.53 -6.10 3.52
CA GLU A 34 -6.47 -5.57 2.64
C GLU A 34 -7.04 -4.53 1.66
N ARG A 35 -8.25 -4.77 1.14
CA ARG A 35 -8.97 -3.84 0.26
C ARG A 35 -9.20 -2.44 0.88
N ASN A 36 -9.30 -2.32 2.21
CA ASN A 36 -9.37 -1.02 2.86
C ASN A 36 -8.04 -0.26 2.78
N LEU A 37 -6.90 -0.94 2.88
CA LEU A 37 -5.58 -0.30 2.70
C LEU A 37 -5.49 0.29 1.29
N THR A 38 -5.78 -0.53 0.29
CA THR A 38 -5.71 -0.11 -1.12
C THR A 38 -6.67 1.03 -1.42
N ASN A 39 -7.95 0.92 -1.04
CA ASN A 39 -8.95 1.95 -1.33
C ASN A 39 -8.63 3.29 -0.66
N ASN A 40 -8.25 3.29 0.62
CA ASN A 40 -7.92 4.53 1.33
C ASN A 40 -6.65 5.18 0.77
N PHE A 41 -5.64 4.39 0.39
CA PHE A 41 -4.44 4.89 -0.25
C PHE A 41 -4.72 5.51 -1.63
N VAL A 42 -5.43 4.78 -2.50
CA VAL A 42 -5.82 5.26 -3.84
C VAL A 42 -6.65 6.54 -3.73
N SER A 43 -7.65 6.57 -2.84
CA SER A 43 -8.48 7.76 -2.63
C SER A 43 -7.66 8.96 -2.13
N ALA A 44 -6.68 8.74 -1.24
CA ALA A 44 -5.78 9.80 -0.79
C ALA A 44 -4.89 10.31 -1.95
N MET A 45 -4.40 9.41 -2.81
CA MET A 45 -3.57 9.74 -3.97
C MET A 45 -4.34 10.52 -5.02
N GLU A 46 -5.52 10.07 -5.43
CA GLU A 46 -6.34 10.77 -6.42
C GLU A 46 -6.76 12.16 -5.93
N SER A 47 -6.92 12.35 -4.61
CA SER A 47 -7.22 13.68 -4.05
C SER A 47 -6.09 14.71 -4.23
N LEU A 48 -4.85 14.25 -4.48
CA LEU A 48 -3.70 15.10 -4.77
C LEU A 48 -3.52 15.39 -6.27
N TYR A 49 -4.20 14.63 -7.14
CA TYR A 49 -4.19 14.79 -8.61
C TYR A 49 -5.61 14.94 -9.18
N PRO A 50 -6.36 15.98 -8.75
CA PRO A 50 -7.76 16.12 -9.14
C PRO A 50 -7.89 16.25 -10.67
N GLY A 51 -8.57 15.28 -11.28
CA GLY A 51 -8.87 15.27 -12.72
C GLY A 51 -7.72 14.84 -13.64
N THR A 52 -6.55 14.52 -13.11
CA THR A 52 -5.37 14.12 -13.90
C THR A 52 -4.87 12.71 -13.59
N SER A 53 -5.27 12.13 -12.45
CA SER A 53 -5.02 10.72 -12.15
C SER A 53 -6.26 9.84 -12.32
N PHE A 54 -6.04 8.56 -12.58
CA PHE A 54 -7.07 7.53 -12.54
C PHE A 54 -6.51 6.21 -12.03
N SER A 55 -7.37 5.39 -11.45
CA SER A 55 -7.00 4.10 -10.88
C SER A 55 -7.78 2.94 -11.47
N TRP A 56 -7.22 1.74 -11.36
CA TRP A 56 -7.89 0.49 -11.66
C TRP A 56 -7.57 -0.55 -10.58
N PHE A 57 -8.60 -1.15 -9.99
CA PHE A 57 -8.47 -2.18 -8.96
C PHE A 57 -8.44 -3.57 -9.60
N GLU A 58 -7.78 -4.52 -8.94
CA GLU A 58 -7.65 -5.90 -9.43
C GLU A 58 -7.08 -5.92 -10.87
N ALA A 59 -6.03 -5.13 -11.11
CA ALA A 59 -5.48 -4.90 -12.44
C ALA A 59 -4.75 -6.17 -12.93
N PRO A 60 -5.15 -6.77 -14.07
CA PRO A 60 -4.58 -8.03 -14.52
C PRO A 60 -3.14 -7.83 -14.99
N ILE A 61 -2.23 -8.69 -14.51
CA ILE A 61 -0.80 -8.66 -14.88
C ILE A 61 -0.36 -9.89 -15.68
N CYS A 62 -1.27 -10.85 -15.89
CA CYS A 62 -1.07 -11.93 -16.86
C CYS A 62 -2.39 -12.28 -17.54
N THR A 63 -2.31 -13.01 -18.66
CA THR A 63 -3.48 -13.43 -19.44
C THR A 63 -3.95 -14.85 -19.11
N THR A 64 -3.23 -15.60 -18.27
CA THR A 64 -3.45 -17.05 -18.09
C THR A 64 -3.78 -17.49 -16.66
N ASP A 65 -3.33 -16.76 -15.63
CA ASP A 65 -3.35 -17.25 -14.26
C ASP A 65 -4.22 -16.40 -13.30
N ASN A 66 -5.07 -15.52 -13.85
CA ASN A 66 -5.86 -14.55 -13.07
C ASN A 66 -5.05 -13.75 -12.05
N LYS A 67 -3.74 -13.57 -12.28
CA LYS A 67 -2.90 -12.77 -11.39
C LYS A 67 -3.23 -11.30 -11.60
N HIS A 68 -3.47 -10.62 -10.50
CA HIS A 68 -3.74 -9.20 -10.47
C HIS A 68 -2.84 -8.50 -9.45
N LEU A 69 -2.79 -7.17 -9.57
CA LEU A 69 -2.38 -6.26 -8.52
C LEU A 69 -3.64 -5.75 -7.81
N ASP A 70 -3.54 -5.44 -6.52
CA ASP A 70 -4.68 -4.87 -5.79
C ASP A 70 -5.17 -3.57 -6.42
N ALA A 71 -4.25 -2.70 -6.85
CA ALA A 71 -4.56 -1.56 -7.69
C ALA A 71 -3.37 -1.09 -8.53
N VAL A 72 -3.68 -0.31 -9.57
CA VAL A 72 -2.74 0.56 -10.27
C VAL A 72 -3.29 1.98 -10.28
N VAL A 73 -2.43 2.98 -10.09
CA VAL A 73 -2.78 4.39 -10.25
C VAL A 73 -1.87 5.01 -11.30
N PHE A 74 -2.47 5.69 -12.27
CA PHE A 74 -1.77 6.43 -13.31
C PHE A 74 -1.91 7.93 -13.06
N THR A 75 -0.81 8.65 -13.19
CA THR A 75 -0.78 10.11 -13.31
C THR A 75 -0.31 10.49 -14.72
N GLU A 76 -0.06 11.78 -14.97
CA GLU A 76 0.56 12.23 -16.21
C GLU A 76 2.00 11.71 -16.37
N THR A 77 2.74 11.61 -15.26
CA THR A 77 4.18 11.35 -15.25
C THR A 77 4.60 10.07 -14.54
N GLU A 78 3.72 9.47 -13.71
CA GLU A 78 4.00 8.30 -12.89
C GLU A 78 2.95 7.20 -13.05
N VAL A 79 3.35 5.97 -12.74
CA VAL A 79 2.44 4.84 -12.49
C VAL A 79 2.83 4.14 -11.19
N PHE A 80 1.84 3.87 -10.35
CA PHE A 80 1.99 3.22 -9.05
C PHE A 80 1.30 1.86 -9.10
N PHE A 81 2.08 0.78 -9.01
CA PHE A 81 1.60 -0.58 -8.80
C PHE A 81 1.46 -0.81 -7.30
N ILE A 82 0.28 -1.21 -6.84
CA ILE A 82 -0.04 -1.25 -5.41
C ILE A 82 -0.41 -2.68 -5.02
N GLU A 83 0.23 -3.17 -3.95
CA GLU A 83 -0.12 -4.41 -3.27
C GLU A 83 -0.27 -4.15 -1.78
N ALA A 84 -1.33 -4.69 -1.18
CA ALA A 84 -1.65 -4.58 0.24
C ALA A 84 -1.59 -5.94 0.94
N LYS A 85 -1.02 -5.97 2.14
CA LYS A 85 -0.94 -7.19 2.96
C LYS A 85 -1.26 -6.97 4.43
N ARG A 86 -1.96 -7.92 5.03
CA ARG A 86 -2.10 -8.01 6.48
C ARG A 86 -1.02 -8.89 7.08
N PHE A 87 -0.24 -8.38 8.04
CA PHE A 87 0.75 -9.17 8.77
C PHE A 87 0.11 -10.03 9.87
N THR A 88 -0.78 -10.94 9.48
CA THR A 88 -1.35 -11.96 10.38
C THR A 88 -0.32 -13.01 10.77
N ALA A 89 0.53 -13.40 9.82
CA ALA A 89 1.65 -14.33 9.99
C ALA A 89 2.93 -13.71 9.39
N PRO A 90 3.82 -13.11 10.22
CA PRO A 90 4.96 -12.32 9.76
C PRO A 90 5.81 -12.95 8.65
N GLN A 91 6.35 -14.15 8.87
CA GLN A 91 7.30 -14.78 7.94
C GLN A 91 6.67 -15.09 6.57
N SER A 92 5.50 -15.71 6.54
CA SER A 92 4.82 -16.06 5.29
C SER A 92 4.37 -14.82 4.53
N LYS A 93 3.96 -13.76 5.24
CA LYS A 93 3.54 -12.49 4.63
C LYS A 93 4.72 -11.72 4.06
N THR A 94 5.88 -11.71 4.73
CA THR A 94 7.11 -11.14 4.15
C THR A 94 7.49 -11.86 2.86
N HIS A 95 7.45 -13.20 2.83
CA HIS A 95 7.72 -13.96 1.60
C HIS A 95 6.71 -13.66 0.49
N SER A 96 5.42 -13.56 0.82
CA SER A 96 4.39 -13.15 -0.14
C SER A 96 4.71 -11.79 -0.77
N ILE A 97 5.06 -10.78 0.04
CA ILE A 97 5.38 -9.43 -0.45
C ILE A 97 6.58 -9.45 -1.39
N ARG A 98 7.61 -10.26 -1.11
CA ARG A 98 8.76 -10.41 -2.02
C ARG A 98 8.33 -10.91 -3.39
N ASN A 99 7.51 -11.96 -3.42
CA ASN A 99 6.97 -12.48 -4.68
C ASN A 99 6.12 -11.42 -5.40
N ASP A 100 5.36 -10.61 -4.66
CA ASP A 100 4.58 -9.51 -5.23
C ASP A 100 5.46 -8.39 -5.82
N LEU A 101 6.58 -8.07 -5.16
CA LEU A 101 7.57 -7.11 -5.67
C LEU A 101 8.25 -7.60 -6.95
N GLU A 102 8.61 -8.88 -7.01
CA GLU A 102 9.13 -9.50 -8.24
C GLU A 102 8.10 -9.41 -9.39
N ARG A 103 6.81 -9.66 -9.10
CA ARG A 103 5.73 -9.50 -10.08
C ARG A 103 5.60 -8.06 -10.56
N MET A 104 5.66 -7.08 -9.67
CA MET A 104 5.61 -5.65 -10.05
C MET A 104 6.84 -5.21 -10.86
N GLN A 105 8.00 -5.82 -10.65
CA GLN A 105 9.24 -5.55 -11.38
C GLN A 105 9.30 -6.22 -12.76
N SER A 106 8.50 -7.26 -13.02
CA SER A 106 8.48 -7.97 -14.30
C SER A 106 8.11 -7.04 -15.46
N ALA A 107 8.95 -7.03 -16.49
CA ALA A 107 8.73 -6.26 -17.71
C ALA A 107 7.44 -6.68 -18.43
N GLU A 108 7.09 -7.97 -18.38
CA GLU A 108 5.85 -8.51 -18.94
C GLU A 108 4.63 -7.94 -18.23
N SER A 109 4.65 -7.91 -16.90
CA SER A 109 3.55 -7.37 -16.08
C SER A 109 3.37 -5.88 -16.34
N GLN A 110 4.46 -5.11 -16.33
CA GLN A 110 4.45 -3.68 -16.61
C GLN A 110 3.94 -3.38 -18.03
N LYS A 111 4.43 -4.13 -19.02
CA LYS A 111 3.98 -4.00 -20.41
C LYS A 111 2.49 -4.30 -20.55
N LEU A 112 1.98 -5.34 -19.91
CA LEU A 112 0.56 -5.70 -20.02
C LEU A 112 -0.34 -4.60 -19.46
N ILE A 113 0.02 -4.05 -18.30
CA ILE A 113 -0.71 -2.93 -17.69
C ILE A 113 -0.69 -1.70 -18.61
N GLU A 114 0.46 -1.38 -19.21
CA GLU A 114 0.61 -0.21 -20.06
C GLU A 114 0.02 -0.38 -21.47
N LEU A 115 -0.13 -1.61 -21.98
CA LEU A 115 -0.80 -1.90 -23.26
C LEU A 115 -2.27 -1.43 -23.26
N GLY A 116 -2.91 -1.35 -22.10
CA GLY A 116 -4.27 -0.82 -21.97
C GLY A 116 -4.37 0.71 -22.10
N LEU A 117 -3.25 1.44 -22.13
CA LEU A 117 -3.26 2.90 -22.20
C LEU A 117 -3.49 3.39 -23.63
N LEU A 118 -4.56 4.17 -23.81
CA LEU A 118 -4.87 4.81 -25.09
C LEU A 118 -3.83 5.86 -25.53
N LYS A 119 -3.05 6.38 -24.58
CA LYS A 119 -1.96 7.34 -24.81
C LYS A 119 -0.70 6.83 -24.11
N PRO A 120 0.14 6.04 -24.80
CA PRO A 120 1.37 5.51 -24.23
C PRO A 120 2.37 6.66 -24.07
N ILE A 121 2.48 7.16 -22.84
CA ILE A 121 3.50 8.11 -22.42
C ILE A 121 4.44 7.35 -21.49
N LYS A 122 5.75 7.54 -21.67
CA LYS A 122 6.74 6.97 -20.76
C LYS A 122 6.54 7.60 -19.38
N ARG A 123 6.18 6.77 -18.41
CA ARG A 123 5.96 7.16 -17.01
C ARG A 123 7.05 6.58 -16.14
N GLN A 124 7.38 7.26 -15.06
CA GLN A 124 8.20 6.67 -13.99
C GLN A 124 7.34 5.67 -13.21
N ARG A 125 7.89 4.48 -12.98
CA ARG A 125 7.19 3.38 -12.33
C ARG A 125 7.55 3.28 -10.86
N TYR A 126 6.56 2.95 -10.03
CA TYR A 126 6.73 2.75 -8.60
C TYR A 126 5.97 1.51 -8.14
N ALA A 127 6.61 0.66 -7.34
CA ALA A 127 5.94 -0.34 -6.53
C ALA A 127 5.60 0.27 -5.18
N VAL A 128 4.36 0.09 -4.73
CA VAL A 128 3.85 0.52 -3.44
C VAL A 128 3.44 -0.74 -2.67
N VAL A 129 4.08 -0.96 -1.54
CA VAL A 129 3.65 -1.97 -0.57
C VAL A 129 2.91 -1.27 0.54
N LEU A 130 1.66 -1.65 0.72
CA LEU A 130 0.84 -1.28 1.86
C LEU A 130 0.76 -2.47 2.80
N ALA A 131 0.89 -2.23 4.08
CA ALA A 131 0.62 -3.27 5.05
C ALA A 131 -0.08 -2.75 6.29
N ASP A 132 -0.85 -3.63 6.91
CA ASP A 132 -1.26 -3.43 8.29
C ASP A 132 -0.54 -4.41 9.21
N VAL A 133 -0.31 -3.97 10.44
CA VAL A 133 0.26 -4.83 11.48
C VAL A 133 -0.36 -4.49 12.84
N TRP A 134 -0.59 -5.53 13.62
CA TRP A 134 -1.05 -5.44 15.01
C TRP A 134 0.10 -5.86 15.93
N THR A 135 0.73 -4.95 16.65
CA THR A 135 2.01 -5.16 17.37
C THR A 135 1.91 -5.93 18.69
N GLU A 136 0.89 -6.78 18.82
CA GLU A 136 0.54 -7.56 20.01
C GLU A 136 1.53 -8.70 20.29
N THR A 137 2.22 -9.19 19.26
CA THR A 137 3.19 -10.28 19.38
C THR A 137 4.60 -9.81 19.04
N LYS A 138 5.62 -10.50 19.58
CA LYS A 138 7.04 -10.20 19.31
C LYS A 138 7.35 -10.18 17.82
N GLY A 139 6.87 -11.18 17.06
CA GLY A 139 7.11 -11.26 15.62
C GLY A 139 6.48 -10.12 14.83
N LYS A 140 5.25 -9.72 15.19
CA LYS A 140 4.58 -8.57 14.54
C LYS A 140 5.24 -7.24 14.92
N ARG A 141 5.71 -7.10 16.16
CA ARG A 141 6.48 -5.93 16.60
C ARG A 141 7.81 -5.82 15.86
N GLN A 142 8.51 -6.93 15.66
CA GLN A 142 9.74 -6.95 14.87
C GLN A 142 9.51 -6.48 13.44
N ILE A 143 8.41 -6.88 12.78
CA ILE A 143 8.05 -6.36 11.44
C ILE A 143 7.91 -4.83 11.47
N PHE A 144 7.19 -4.29 12.46
CA PHE A 144 7.05 -2.84 12.63
C PHE A 144 8.40 -2.13 12.83
N GLU A 145 9.25 -2.66 13.71
CA GLU A 145 10.55 -2.07 14.05
C GLU A 145 11.58 -2.15 12.91
N THR A 146 11.45 -3.15 12.03
CA THR A 146 12.40 -3.40 10.94
C THR A 146 11.84 -3.00 9.57
N TRP A 147 10.68 -2.33 9.52
CA TRP A 147 10.09 -1.88 8.27
C TRP A 147 10.91 -0.75 7.61
N PRO A 148 11.12 -0.75 6.28
CA PRO A 148 10.79 -1.80 5.31
C PRO A 148 11.92 -2.83 5.11
N ALA A 149 13.04 -2.70 5.82
CA ALA A 149 14.24 -3.54 5.68
C ALA A 149 13.98 -5.05 5.89
N CYS A 150 12.89 -5.44 6.54
CA CYS A 150 12.48 -6.84 6.61
C CYS A 150 12.08 -7.45 5.25
N LEU A 151 11.76 -6.63 4.25
CA LEU A 151 11.24 -7.08 2.96
C LEU A 151 12.33 -7.55 2.01
N GLU A 152 13.39 -6.80 1.80
CA GLU A 152 14.51 -7.16 0.90
C GLU A 152 15.72 -6.28 1.21
N ASP A 153 16.90 -6.69 0.75
CA ASP A 153 18.16 -5.95 0.97
C ASP A 153 18.26 -4.67 0.11
N GLU A 154 17.45 -4.56 -0.94
CA GLU A 154 17.39 -3.37 -1.79
C GLU A 154 16.62 -2.21 -1.14
N SER A 155 17.08 -0.98 -1.39
CA SER A 155 16.54 0.20 -0.72
C SER A 155 15.23 0.67 -1.34
N PHE A 156 14.13 0.56 -0.59
CA PHE A 156 12.98 1.44 -0.75
C PHE A 156 13.44 2.89 -0.56
N PHE A 157 13.12 3.77 -1.52
CA PHE A 157 13.52 5.18 -1.41
C PHE A 157 12.59 5.97 -0.49
N TYR A 158 11.42 5.43 -0.17
CA TYR A 158 10.46 6.02 0.75
C TYR A 158 9.82 4.94 1.61
N ALA A 159 9.70 5.21 2.91
CA ALA A 159 8.92 4.41 3.82
C ALA A 159 8.29 5.29 4.91
N LYS A 160 7.10 4.91 5.35
CA LYS A 160 6.39 5.61 6.43
C LYS A 160 5.59 4.62 7.27
N THR A 161 5.51 4.89 8.55
CA THR A 161 4.58 4.25 9.47
C THR A 161 3.52 5.25 9.90
N ILE A 162 2.26 4.81 9.97
CA ILE A 162 1.13 5.60 10.44
C ILE A 162 0.59 4.93 11.69
N GLU A 163 0.45 5.73 12.75
CA GLU A 163 0.03 5.30 14.07
C GLU A 163 -1.22 6.05 14.51
N PHE A 164 -1.98 5.44 15.41
CA PHE A 164 -3.30 5.94 15.83
C PHE A 164 -3.45 6.08 17.35
N ALA A 165 -2.34 6.02 18.10
CA ALA A 165 -2.35 6.05 19.56
C ALA A 165 -3.06 7.30 20.12
N GLU A 166 -2.95 8.42 19.41
CA GLU A 166 -3.49 9.74 19.79
C GLU A 166 -4.98 9.92 19.46
N LEU A 167 -5.67 8.91 18.89
CA LEU A 167 -7.09 9.06 18.59
C LEU A 167 -7.90 9.23 19.90
N PRO A 168 -8.82 10.21 19.97
CA PRO A 168 -9.62 10.51 21.16
C PRO A 168 -10.83 9.57 21.30
N ILE A 169 -10.61 8.27 21.06
CA ILE A 169 -11.60 7.20 21.16
C ILE A 169 -11.13 6.13 22.15
N GLU A 170 -12.07 5.40 22.74
CA GLU A 170 -11.76 4.27 23.62
C GLU A 170 -11.25 3.06 22.82
N GLY A 171 -10.38 2.25 23.44
CA GLY A 171 -9.88 0.99 22.89
C GLY A 171 -8.36 0.92 22.79
N GLU A 172 -7.79 -0.18 23.28
CA GLU A 172 -6.34 -0.44 23.25
C GLU A 172 -5.80 -0.76 21.85
N TRP A 173 -6.68 -1.16 20.93
CA TRP A 173 -6.32 -1.51 19.55
C TRP A 173 -5.55 -0.38 18.83
N LYS A 174 -5.85 0.89 19.14
CA LYS A 174 -5.21 2.06 18.53
C LYS A 174 -3.71 2.16 18.82
N LYS A 175 -3.26 1.55 19.93
CA LYS A 175 -1.84 1.45 20.29
C LYS A 175 -1.15 0.33 19.52
N ASN A 176 -1.89 -0.72 19.16
CA ASN A 176 -1.35 -1.91 18.51
C ASN A 176 -1.41 -1.83 16.98
N TYR A 177 -2.42 -1.16 16.43
CA TYR A 177 -2.66 -1.07 15.00
C TYR A 177 -1.75 -0.03 14.34
N LYS A 178 -1.06 -0.44 13.28
CA LYS A 178 -0.17 0.41 12.46
C LYS A 178 -0.43 0.15 10.98
N ILE A 179 -0.28 1.19 10.18
CA ILE A 179 -0.19 1.06 8.72
C ILE A 179 1.27 1.32 8.32
N LEU A 180 1.81 0.45 7.49
CA LEU A 180 3.16 0.52 6.96
C LEU A 180 3.08 0.78 5.46
N VAL A 181 3.87 1.74 4.98
CA VAL A 181 3.97 2.08 3.56
C VAL A 181 5.43 1.99 3.17
N ALA A 182 5.72 1.36 2.04
CA ALA A 182 7.04 1.33 1.44
C ALA A 182 6.92 1.52 -0.08
N ILE A 183 7.80 2.34 -0.66
CA ILE A 183 7.75 2.67 -2.08
C ILE A 183 9.13 2.48 -2.70
N LYS A 184 9.15 1.76 -3.82
CA LYS A 184 10.36 1.41 -4.58
C LYS A 184 10.20 1.92 -6.01
N ALA A 185 11.23 2.55 -6.55
CA ALA A 185 11.27 2.91 -7.97
C ALA A 185 11.54 1.64 -8.79
N LEU A 186 10.82 1.50 -9.89
CA LEU A 186 10.96 0.36 -10.80
C LEU A 186 11.66 0.80 -12.09
N PRO A 187 12.33 -0.14 -12.78
CA PRO A 187 12.97 0.12 -14.07
C PRO A 187 11.98 0.48 -15.19
#